data_AF-A0A5N6SZ53-F1
#
_entry.id   AF-A0A5N6SZ53-F1
#
_cell.length_a   1.000
_cell.length_b   1.000
_cell.length_c   1.000
_cell.angle_alpha   90.00
_cell.angle_beta   90.00
_cell.angle_gamma   90.00
#
_symmetry.space_group_name_H-M   'P 1'
#
loop_
_entity.id
_entity.type
_entity.pdbx_description
1 polymer ?
#
loop_
_entity_poly.entity_id
_entity_poly.type
_entity_poly.pdbx_seq_one_letter_code
_entity_poly.pdbx_strand_id
1 'polypeptide(L)'
;MTTTRQALIDKPKGTTTYRLGQTFLLHVFWEAPSQRTAQELLDALSKCAAATHRDTPCVPVYFFRLSHSNECAATLTIDDHPQLQAAIRKLQIGVPRPAVEADLRRRGLDPALLDLAPSAPLPAELQNKPVVVEFTELYLDREAFYDHVGSKDYLAAYESVMQPGLQNRQCTLRLGEPTPDLVEKILEPMLKETVMPLTSSCYLFRSPVTAVTGATLYSLDLSDQREENSDNRAAMAGRLTDALGEECISCVTFPHPWRPNILRLMCVSLGLPTRGVLETVAAMQLESGEVFCDDISTKLVREIAQQVGIGATLVVNASEHVGYWFHDRVAELRPTK
;
A
#
# COMPACT_ATOMS: atom_id res chain seq x y z
N MET A 1 -37.11 -19.72 15.37
CA MET A 1 -37.50 -18.92 14.19
C MET A 1 -36.68 -17.65 14.20
N THR A 2 -35.62 -17.60 13.40
CA THR A 2 -34.79 -16.40 13.22
C THR A 2 -35.66 -15.32 12.58
N THR A 3 -35.72 -14.11 13.16
CA THR A 3 -36.53 -13.02 12.61
C THR A 3 -35.99 -12.61 11.25
N THR A 4 -36.85 -12.11 10.34
CA THR A 4 -36.45 -11.62 9.01
C THR A 4 -35.30 -10.61 9.07
N ARG A 5 -35.23 -9.82 10.16
CA ARG A 5 -34.12 -8.90 10.43
C ARG A 5 -32.81 -9.61 10.76
N GLN A 6 -32.86 -10.65 11.59
CA GLN A 6 -31.67 -11.42 11.93
C GLN A 6 -31.15 -12.20 10.71
N ALA A 7 -32.04 -12.78 9.90
CA ALA A 7 -31.66 -13.44 8.66
C ALA A 7 -31.00 -12.49 7.62
N LEU A 8 -31.40 -11.21 7.59
CA LEU A 8 -30.73 -10.20 6.76
C LEU A 8 -29.37 -9.76 7.32
N ILE A 9 -29.20 -9.78 8.64
CA ILE A 9 -27.92 -9.50 9.30
C ILE A 9 -26.93 -10.65 9.07
N ASP A 10 -27.43 -11.89 9.12
CA ASP A 10 -26.63 -13.12 8.98
C ASP A 10 -26.36 -13.48 7.51
N LYS A 11 -26.97 -12.78 6.54
CA LYS A 11 -26.72 -13.02 5.12
C LYS A 11 -25.28 -12.61 4.78
N PRO A 12 -24.53 -13.46 4.05
CA PRO A 12 -23.22 -13.10 3.53
C PRO A 12 -23.25 -11.74 2.85
N LYS A 13 -22.39 -10.83 3.30
CA LYS A 13 -22.26 -9.49 2.70
C LYS A 13 -21.28 -9.54 1.53
N GLY A 14 -21.62 -8.81 0.47
CA GLY A 14 -20.89 -8.69 -0.79
C GLY A 14 -21.20 -9.80 -1.81
N THR A 15 -20.39 -9.88 -2.87
CA THR A 15 -20.58 -10.78 -4.01
C THR A 15 -19.26 -11.47 -4.39
N THR A 16 -19.34 -12.66 -4.98
CA THR A 16 -18.20 -13.30 -5.66
C THR A 16 -18.15 -12.97 -7.15
N THR A 17 -18.96 -12.01 -7.58
CA THR A 17 -19.06 -11.58 -8.97
C THR A 17 -18.70 -10.11 -9.08
N TYR A 18 -17.93 -9.73 -10.09
CA TYR A 18 -17.48 -8.35 -10.29
C TYR A 18 -17.62 -7.88 -11.74
N ARG A 19 -17.83 -6.58 -11.95
CA ARG A 19 -17.95 -6.01 -13.30
C ARG A 19 -16.60 -5.88 -13.99
N LEU A 20 -16.49 -6.47 -15.19
CA LEU A 20 -15.29 -6.31 -16.04
C LEU A 20 -15.07 -4.84 -16.41
N GLY A 21 -13.80 -4.46 -16.50
CA GLY A 21 -13.39 -3.11 -16.90
C GLY A 21 -13.57 -2.03 -15.81
N GLN A 22 -14.06 -2.39 -14.62
CA GLN A 22 -14.19 -1.45 -13.49
C GLN A 22 -13.13 -1.69 -12.40
N THR A 23 -12.23 -2.65 -12.60
CA THR A 23 -11.19 -2.98 -11.62
C THR A 23 -10.18 -1.83 -11.55
N PHE A 24 -9.82 -1.48 -10.33
CA PHE A 24 -8.81 -0.46 -10.06
C PHE A 24 -8.06 -0.79 -8.78
N LEU A 25 -6.86 -0.25 -8.66
CA LEU A 25 -5.98 -0.46 -7.53
C LEU A 25 -5.57 0.89 -6.98
N LEU A 26 -5.67 1.06 -5.67
CA LEU A 26 -5.14 2.20 -4.94
C LEU A 26 -3.87 1.76 -4.22
N HIS A 27 -2.77 2.45 -4.48
CA HIS A 27 -1.52 2.24 -3.74
C HIS A 27 -1.11 3.55 -3.10
N VAL A 28 -0.98 3.55 -1.79
CA VAL A 28 -0.75 4.76 -1.00
C VAL A 28 0.62 4.68 -0.36
N PHE A 29 1.40 5.74 -0.53
CA PHE A 29 2.64 6.00 0.19
C PHE A 29 2.35 6.98 1.31
N TRP A 30 2.65 6.57 2.53
CA TRP A 30 2.35 7.34 3.73
C TRP A 30 3.63 7.57 4.55
N GLU A 31 4.10 8.82 4.61
CA GLU A 31 5.26 9.16 5.44
C GLU A 31 4.83 9.40 6.88
N ALA A 32 5.11 8.41 7.73
CA ALA A 32 4.93 8.50 9.17
C ALA A 32 6.15 9.20 9.83
N PRO A 33 5.95 10.08 10.82
CA PRO A 33 7.03 10.81 11.50
C PRO A 33 8.11 9.92 12.15
N SER A 34 7.75 8.69 12.53
CA SER A 34 8.65 7.77 13.23
C SER A 34 8.26 6.31 12.98
N GLN A 35 9.16 5.38 13.32
CA GLN A 35 8.87 3.94 13.31
C GLN A 35 7.68 3.57 14.21
N ARG A 36 7.56 4.20 15.39
CA ARG A 36 6.43 3.96 16.30
C ARG A 36 5.12 4.36 15.64
N THR A 37 5.09 5.54 15.04
CA THR A 37 3.91 6.07 14.36
C THR A 37 3.54 5.25 13.13
N ALA A 38 4.54 4.76 12.40
CA ALA A 38 4.34 3.82 11.29
C ALA A 38 3.68 2.52 11.76
N GLN A 39 4.09 1.98 12.91
CA GLN A 39 3.46 0.80 13.50
C GLN A 39 2.02 1.07 13.95
N GLU A 40 1.78 2.20 14.62
CA GLU A 40 0.41 2.61 15.02
C GLU A 40 -0.53 2.73 13.81
N LEU A 41 -0.04 3.31 12.71
CA LEU A 41 -0.76 3.40 11.44
C LEU A 41 -1.00 2.01 10.83
N LEU A 42 0.01 1.15 10.80
CA LEU A 42 -0.07 -0.20 10.27
C LEU A 42 -1.07 -1.07 11.04
N ASP A 43 -1.10 -0.96 12.37
CA ASP A 43 -2.06 -1.64 13.22
C ASP A 43 -3.49 -1.16 12.94
N ALA A 44 -3.68 0.14 12.67
CA ALA A 44 -4.97 0.71 12.29
C ALA A 44 -5.43 0.22 10.91
N LEU A 45 -4.53 0.22 9.91
CA LEU A 45 -4.79 -0.31 8.57
C LEU A 45 -5.08 -1.81 8.58
N SER A 46 -4.36 -2.58 9.39
CA SER A 46 -4.61 -4.02 9.57
C SER A 46 -6.01 -4.27 10.13
N LYS A 47 -6.50 -3.43 11.05
CA LYS A 47 -7.89 -3.49 11.52
C LYS A 47 -8.89 -3.14 10.41
N CYS A 48 -8.59 -2.20 9.53
CA CYS A 48 -9.42 -1.90 8.35
C CYS A 48 -9.50 -3.10 7.39
N ALA A 49 -8.38 -3.77 7.12
CA ALA A 49 -8.35 -4.99 6.32
C ALA A 49 -9.14 -6.12 6.98
N ALA A 50 -8.94 -6.34 8.28
CA ALA A 50 -9.70 -7.33 9.05
C ALA A 50 -11.21 -7.09 9.03
N ALA A 51 -11.62 -5.84 9.19
CA ALA A 51 -13.02 -5.41 9.19
C ALA A 51 -13.74 -5.68 7.85
N THR A 52 -12.98 -5.81 6.77
CA THR A 52 -13.48 -5.94 5.39
C THR A 52 -13.17 -7.31 4.79
N HIS A 53 -12.41 -8.14 5.50
CA HIS A 53 -12.27 -9.58 5.27
C HIS A 53 -13.54 -10.33 5.74
N ARG A 54 -14.67 -10.02 5.08
CA ARG A 54 -16.01 -10.53 5.38
C ARG A 54 -16.31 -11.80 4.57
N ASP A 55 -17.57 -12.23 4.51
CA ASP A 55 -17.96 -13.46 3.82
C ASP A 55 -17.63 -13.47 2.32
N THR A 56 -17.47 -12.31 1.68
CA THR A 56 -17.00 -12.19 0.29
C THR A 56 -15.99 -11.04 0.16
N PRO A 57 -15.04 -11.14 -0.79
CA PRO A 57 -13.97 -10.16 -0.92
C PRO A 57 -14.46 -8.85 -1.51
N CYS A 58 -14.54 -7.80 -0.68
CA CYS A 58 -14.58 -6.42 -1.17
C CYS A 58 -13.20 -5.99 -1.69
N VAL A 59 -12.15 -6.53 -1.09
CA VAL A 59 -10.75 -6.35 -1.47
C VAL A 59 -10.10 -7.73 -1.45
N PRO A 60 -9.75 -8.32 -2.62
CA PRO A 60 -9.15 -9.65 -2.67
C PRO A 60 -7.71 -9.67 -2.16
N VAL A 61 -7.03 -8.52 -2.22
CA VAL A 61 -5.63 -8.36 -1.80
C VAL A 61 -5.47 -7.03 -1.08
N TYR A 62 -5.09 -7.09 0.19
CA TYR A 62 -4.36 -5.99 0.83
C TYR A 62 -2.88 -6.25 0.79
N PHE A 63 -2.10 -5.19 0.67
CA PHE A 63 -0.66 -5.21 0.85
C PHE A 63 -0.25 -4.13 1.83
N PHE A 64 0.71 -4.44 2.69
CA PHE A 64 1.32 -3.50 3.62
C PHE A 64 2.84 -3.67 3.61
N ARG A 65 3.57 -2.55 3.48
CA ARG A 65 5.04 -2.53 3.49
C ARG A 65 5.56 -1.37 4.32
N LEU A 66 6.67 -1.60 5.01
CA LEU A 66 7.45 -0.54 5.64
C LEU A 66 8.71 -0.29 4.81
N SER A 67 8.67 0.78 4.02
CA SER A 67 9.80 1.21 3.22
C SER A 67 10.66 2.21 3.99
N HIS A 68 11.94 1.88 4.07
CA HIS A 68 12.95 2.78 4.63
C HIS A 68 13.50 3.62 3.48
N SER A 69 12.89 4.78 3.20
CA SER A 69 13.45 5.68 2.21
C SER A 69 14.76 6.27 2.73
N ASN A 70 15.84 6.15 1.95
CA ASN A 70 17.08 6.88 2.23
C ASN A 70 16.91 8.40 2.08
N GLU A 71 15.81 8.86 1.46
CA GLU A 71 15.51 10.29 1.31
C GLU A 71 14.90 10.90 2.57
N CYS A 72 14.34 10.09 3.47
CA CYS A 72 13.84 10.56 4.75
C CYS A 72 15.02 10.71 5.73
N ALA A 73 15.73 11.83 5.62
CA ALA A 73 16.76 12.20 6.58
C ALA A 73 16.17 12.36 7.98
N ALA A 74 17.00 12.21 9.02
CA ALA A 74 16.58 12.49 10.38
C ALA A 74 16.19 13.97 10.51
N THR A 75 15.10 14.22 11.23
CA THR A 75 14.63 15.57 11.48
C THR A 75 15.41 16.15 12.66
N LEU A 76 16.31 17.12 12.43
CA LEU A 76 17.23 17.59 13.48
C LEU A 76 16.85 18.96 14.04
N THR A 77 16.29 19.83 13.22
CA THR A 77 15.93 21.20 13.59
C THR A 77 14.43 21.47 13.44
N ILE A 78 13.96 22.59 14.02
CA ILE A 78 12.58 23.04 13.86
C ILE A 78 12.22 23.21 12.37
N ASP A 79 13.17 23.69 11.56
CA ASP A 79 12.97 23.88 10.12
C ASP A 79 12.83 22.56 9.34
N ASP A 80 13.43 21.48 9.84
CA ASP A 80 13.36 20.17 9.19
C ASP A 80 12.02 19.46 9.43
N HIS A 81 11.29 19.80 10.52
CA HIS A 81 10.10 19.06 10.92
C HIS A 81 8.87 19.40 10.06
N PRO A 82 8.35 18.46 9.24
CA PRO A 82 7.31 18.80 8.24
C PRO A 82 6.05 19.41 8.84
N GLN A 83 5.60 18.90 10.00
CA GLN A 83 4.41 19.42 10.68
C GLN A 83 4.62 20.81 11.32
N LEU A 84 5.82 21.11 11.86
CA LEU A 84 6.14 22.43 12.40
C LEU A 84 6.31 23.43 11.26
N GLN A 85 6.96 23.04 10.17
CA GLN A 85 7.03 23.83 8.93
C GLN A 85 5.65 24.22 8.42
N ALA A 86 4.73 23.26 8.33
CA ALA A 86 3.35 23.53 7.92
C ALA A 86 2.66 24.52 8.88
N ALA A 87 2.90 24.40 10.19
CA ALA A 87 2.34 25.31 11.20
C ALA A 87 2.92 26.73 11.10
N ILE A 88 4.24 26.87 10.92
CA ILE A 88 4.92 28.16 10.71
C ILE A 88 4.40 28.84 9.43
N ARG A 89 4.26 28.09 8.33
CA ARG A 89 3.68 28.61 7.07
C ARG A 89 2.24 29.08 7.26
N LYS A 90 1.41 28.34 8.02
CA LYS A 90 0.05 28.77 8.36
C LYS A 90 0.04 30.13 9.07
N LEU A 91 0.94 30.35 10.02
CA LEU A 91 1.08 31.66 10.69
C LEU A 91 1.50 32.76 9.71
N GLN A 92 2.44 32.48 8.80
CA GLN A 92 2.91 33.44 7.80
C GLN A 92 1.80 33.89 6.84
N ILE A 93 0.87 33.00 6.48
CA ILE A 93 -0.29 33.33 5.63
C ILE A 93 -1.49 33.89 6.42
N GLY A 94 -1.32 34.18 7.71
CA GLY A 94 -2.32 34.87 8.54
C GLY A 94 -3.34 33.96 9.22
N VAL A 95 -3.12 32.65 9.30
CA VAL A 95 -3.98 31.77 10.12
C VAL A 95 -3.83 32.17 11.60
N PRO A 96 -4.94 32.35 12.35
CA PRO A 96 -4.88 32.73 13.75
C PRO A 96 -4.05 31.76 14.60
N ARG A 97 -3.13 32.31 15.42
CA ARG A 97 -2.24 31.51 16.27
C ARG A 97 -2.98 30.47 17.13
N PRO A 98 -4.10 30.77 17.82
CA PRO A 98 -4.83 29.76 18.60
C PRO A 98 -5.28 28.54 17.77
N ALA A 99 -5.61 28.73 16.48
CA ALA A 99 -6.00 27.65 15.59
C ALA A 99 -4.79 26.77 15.20
N VAL A 100 -3.63 27.39 14.97
CA VAL A 100 -2.38 26.67 14.70
C VAL A 100 -1.92 25.88 15.92
N GLU A 101 -1.97 26.47 17.12
CA GLU A 101 -1.61 25.76 18.35
C GLU A 101 -2.56 24.60 18.66
N ALA A 102 -3.87 24.75 18.38
CA ALA A 102 -4.82 23.65 18.53
C ALA A 102 -4.53 22.49 17.55
N ASP A 103 -4.12 22.78 16.31
CA ASP A 103 -3.70 21.77 15.32
C ASP A 103 -2.43 21.03 15.77
N LEU A 104 -1.43 21.74 16.32
CA LEU A 104 -0.22 21.10 16.86
C LEU A 104 -0.54 20.19 18.04
N ARG A 105 -1.36 20.64 19.00
CA ARG A 105 -1.79 19.80 20.13
C ARG A 105 -2.50 18.55 19.66
N ARG A 106 -3.37 18.64 18.63
CA ARG A 106 -4.02 17.48 18.00
C ARG A 106 -3.05 16.49 17.34
N ARG A 107 -1.89 16.98 16.90
CA ARG A 107 -0.80 16.16 16.34
C ARG A 107 0.15 15.61 17.41
N GLY A 108 -0.06 15.96 18.68
CA GLY A 108 0.83 15.59 19.79
C GLY A 108 2.10 16.44 19.88
N LEU A 109 2.14 17.62 19.23
CA LEU A 109 3.28 18.53 19.25
C LEU A 109 3.05 19.69 20.22
N ASP A 110 4.12 20.11 20.89
CA ASP A 110 4.11 21.28 21.78
C ASP A 110 4.09 22.59 20.96
N PRO A 111 3.06 23.45 21.11
CA PRO A 111 3.01 24.71 20.39
C PRO A 111 4.11 25.71 20.77
N ALA A 112 4.76 25.56 21.93
CA ALA A 112 5.91 26.40 22.30
C ALA A 112 7.09 26.26 21.32
N LEU A 113 7.14 25.16 20.55
CA LEU A 113 8.13 24.96 19.49
C LEU A 113 8.03 25.99 18.37
N LEU A 114 6.88 26.67 18.21
CA LEU A 114 6.70 27.74 17.22
C LEU A 114 7.46 29.02 17.56
N ASP A 115 7.86 29.21 18.82
CA ASP A 115 8.59 30.40 19.28
C ASP A 115 10.12 30.21 19.22
N LEU A 116 10.58 29.00 18.85
CA LEU A 116 11.99 28.70 18.67
C LEU A 116 12.47 29.19 17.31
N ALA A 117 13.76 29.50 17.22
CA ALA A 117 14.40 29.81 15.94
C ALA A 117 14.31 28.59 14.99
N PRO A 118 14.15 28.77 13.67
CA PRO A 118 14.09 27.65 12.72
C PRO A 118 15.30 26.71 12.81
N SER A 119 16.50 27.26 13.06
CA SER A 119 17.74 26.51 13.23
C SER A 119 17.92 25.87 14.62
N ALA A 120 16.97 26.07 15.54
CA ALA A 120 17.05 25.47 16.86
C ALA A 120 16.94 23.94 16.76
N PRO A 121 17.68 23.18 17.59
CA PRO A 121 17.56 21.73 17.62
C PRO A 121 16.17 21.31 18.10
N LEU A 122 15.64 20.25 17.51
CA LEU A 122 14.42 19.61 18.01
C LEU A 122 14.66 18.94 19.36
N PRO A 123 13.63 18.81 20.20
CA PRO A 123 13.64 17.87 21.32
C PRO A 123 14.04 16.46 20.85
N ALA A 124 14.82 15.75 21.65
CA ALA A 124 15.38 14.44 21.27
C ALA A 124 14.28 13.42 20.92
N GLU A 125 13.12 13.52 21.56
CA GLU A 125 11.95 12.68 21.33
C GLU A 125 11.32 12.87 19.95
N LEU A 126 11.55 14.03 19.33
CA LEU A 126 11.08 14.40 17.99
C LEU A 126 12.16 14.23 16.91
N GLN A 127 13.41 13.92 17.29
CA GLN A 127 14.51 13.66 16.36
C GLN A 127 14.41 12.24 15.78
N ASN A 128 13.33 11.97 15.05
CA ASN A 128 13.07 10.67 14.46
C ASN A 128 13.41 10.66 12.97
N LYS A 129 13.70 9.45 12.46
CA LYS A 129 13.75 9.18 11.03
C LYS A 129 12.33 8.82 10.57
N PRO A 130 11.75 9.56 9.61
CA PRO A 130 10.46 9.19 9.04
C PRO A 130 10.51 7.82 8.37
N VAL A 131 9.38 7.13 8.37
CA VAL A 131 9.21 5.80 7.78
C VAL A 131 8.05 5.85 6.81
N VAL A 132 8.19 5.18 5.67
CA VAL A 132 7.12 5.12 4.68
C VAL A 132 6.30 3.86 4.91
N VAL A 133 5.05 4.03 5.34
CA VAL A 133 4.05 2.98 5.31
C VAL A 133 3.43 2.99 3.93
N GLU A 134 3.55 1.88 3.22
CA GLU A 134 2.89 1.68 1.96
C GLU A 134 1.74 0.71 2.13
N PHE A 135 0.61 0.99 1.50
CA PHE A 135 -0.49 0.04 1.45
C PHE A 135 -1.16 -0.01 0.10
N THR A 136 -1.71 -1.17 -0.24
CA THR A 136 -2.45 -1.37 -1.49
C THR A 136 -3.80 -1.99 -1.22
N GLU A 137 -4.79 -1.51 -1.96
CA GLU A 137 -6.14 -2.09 -2.01
C GLU A 137 -6.51 -2.30 -3.47
N LEU A 138 -6.83 -3.55 -3.82
CA LEU A 138 -7.36 -3.90 -5.12
C LEU A 138 -8.90 -3.94 -5.05
N TYR A 139 -9.58 -3.17 -5.88
CA TYR A 139 -11.04 -3.17 -5.97
C TYR A 139 -11.45 -3.74 -7.32
N LEU A 140 -12.32 -4.76 -7.32
CA LEU A 140 -12.71 -5.42 -8.56
C LEU A 140 -13.74 -4.63 -9.35
N ASP A 141 -14.55 -3.82 -8.65
CA ASP A 141 -15.47 -2.85 -9.24
C ASP A 141 -15.89 -1.79 -8.20
N ARG A 142 -16.83 -0.93 -8.63
CA ARG A 142 -17.40 0.15 -7.81
C ARG A 142 -18.18 -0.36 -6.59
N GLU A 143 -18.87 -1.50 -6.70
CA GLU A 143 -19.68 -2.03 -5.60
C GLU A 143 -18.78 -2.53 -4.47
N ALA A 144 -17.72 -3.24 -4.84
CA ALA A 144 -16.68 -3.68 -3.91
C ALA A 144 -16.08 -2.50 -3.13
N PHE A 145 -15.81 -1.37 -3.80
CA PHE A 145 -15.34 -0.16 -3.13
C PHE A 145 -16.37 0.42 -2.16
N TYR A 146 -17.64 0.57 -2.57
CA TYR A 146 -18.67 1.12 -1.68
C TYR A 146 -18.96 0.23 -0.47
N ASP A 147 -18.96 -1.08 -0.66
CA ASP A 147 -19.13 -2.04 0.43
C ASP A 147 -17.95 -1.99 1.42
N HIS A 148 -16.74 -1.77 0.91
CA HIS A 148 -15.55 -1.54 1.71
C HIS A 148 -15.67 -0.24 2.53
N VAL A 149 -15.81 0.92 1.90
CA VAL A 149 -15.83 2.23 2.61
C VAL A 149 -17.09 2.45 3.44
N GLY A 150 -18.20 1.79 3.08
CA GLY A 150 -19.47 1.85 3.80
C GLY A 150 -19.53 0.88 5.00
N SER A 151 -18.52 0.04 5.19
CA SER A 151 -18.48 -0.89 6.32
C SER A 151 -18.36 -0.14 7.64
N LYS A 152 -19.30 -0.37 8.57
CA LYS A 152 -19.24 0.20 9.93
C LYS A 152 -17.90 -0.07 10.62
N ASP A 153 -17.40 -1.29 10.48
CA ASP A 153 -16.16 -1.74 11.13
C ASP A 153 -14.94 -1.05 10.49
N TYR A 154 -14.98 -0.83 9.17
CA TYR A 154 -13.98 -0.02 8.47
C TYR A 154 -14.01 1.42 8.97
N LEU A 155 -15.17 2.07 9.03
CA LEU A 155 -15.29 3.46 9.48
C LEU A 155 -14.77 3.67 10.91
N ALA A 156 -15.00 2.68 11.80
CA ALA A 156 -14.47 2.72 13.15
C ALA A 156 -12.94 2.60 13.19
N ALA A 157 -12.34 1.74 12.37
CA ALA A 157 -10.89 1.61 12.27
C ALA A 157 -10.24 2.82 11.55
N TYR A 158 -10.91 3.35 10.52
CA TYR A 158 -10.46 4.48 9.71
C TYR A 158 -10.31 5.77 10.51
N GLU A 159 -11.11 5.96 11.57
CA GLU A 159 -10.92 7.07 12.51
C GLU A 159 -9.51 7.07 13.13
N SER A 160 -8.96 5.88 13.42
CA SER A 160 -7.59 5.74 13.94
C SER A 160 -6.56 6.06 12.87
N VAL A 161 -6.81 5.66 11.62
CA VAL A 161 -5.95 5.94 10.46
C VAL A 161 -5.85 7.45 10.19
N MET A 162 -6.94 8.19 10.38
CA MET A 162 -7.00 9.63 10.09
C MET A 162 -6.51 10.56 11.22
N GLN A 163 -5.85 10.01 12.24
CA GLN A 163 -5.27 10.82 13.31
C GLN A 163 -4.20 11.77 12.76
N PRO A 164 -4.29 13.10 13.00
CA PRO A 164 -3.39 14.09 12.38
C PRO A 164 -1.91 13.89 12.66
N GLY A 165 -1.56 13.31 13.80
CA GLY A 165 -0.19 13.05 14.21
C GLY A 165 0.47 11.87 13.49
N LEU A 166 -0.31 11.03 12.80
CA LEU A 166 0.23 9.82 12.18
C LEU A 166 1.02 10.09 10.90
N GLN A 167 0.98 11.33 10.38
CA GLN A 167 1.48 11.61 9.06
C GLN A 167 2.12 12.97 8.82
N ASN A 168 3.18 12.96 8.01
CA ASN A 168 3.80 14.16 7.46
C ASN A 168 3.23 14.50 6.08
N ARG A 169 3.21 13.51 5.19
CA ARG A 169 2.68 13.61 3.81
C ARG A 169 2.19 12.25 3.32
N GLN A 170 1.32 12.28 2.32
CA GLN A 170 0.82 11.08 1.64
C GLN A 170 0.76 11.30 0.13
N CYS A 171 0.87 10.21 -0.63
CA CYS A 171 0.64 10.17 -2.07
C CYS A 171 -0.19 8.93 -2.40
N THR A 172 -1.31 9.11 -3.09
CA THR A 172 -2.15 8.01 -3.54
C THR A 172 -1.98 7.84 -5.04
N LEU A 173 -1.62 6.64 -5.47
CA LEU A 173 -1.58 6.24 -6.86
C LEU A 173 -2.83 5.43 -7.20
N ARG A 174 -3.39 5.65 -8.38
CA ARG A 174 -4.44 4.81 -8.94
C ARG A 174 -3.99 4.15 -10.22
N LEU A 175 -4.17 2.84 -10.31
CA LEU A 175 -4.10 2.07 -11.56
C LEU A 175 -5.48 1.54 -11.95
N GLY A 176 -5.75 1.43 -13.24
CA GLY A 176 -7.04 0.96 -13.78
C GLY A 176 -8.08 2.06 -13.92
N GLU A 177 -9.30 1.62 -14.26
CA GLU A 177 -10.38 2.48 -14.74
C GLU A 177 -11.64 2.30 -13.88
N PRO A 178 -11.68 2.88 -12.67
CA PRO A 178 -12.92 2.96 -11.93
C PRO A 178 -13.96 3.76 -12.73
N THR A 179 -15.24 3.59 -12.38
CA THR A 179 -16.32 4.35 -13.01
C THR A 179 -16.11 5.87 -12.83
N PRO A 180 -16.44 6.71 -13.82
CA PRO A 180 -16.29 8.17 -13.71
C PRO A 180 -16.94 8.77 -12.47
N ASP A 181 -18.13 8.29 -12.11
CA ASP A 181 -18.87 8.69 -10.91
C ASP A 181 -18.06 8.52 -9.62
N LEU A 182 -17.30 7.42 -9.52
CA LEU A 182 -16.45 7.15 -8.36
C LEU A 182 -15.24 8.08 -8.32
N VAL A 183 -14.64 8.37 -9.49
CA VAL A 183 -13.50 9.30 -9.61
C VAL A 183 -13.93 10.70 -9.18
N GLU A 184 -14.96 11.23 -9.83
CA GLU A 184 -15.42 12.62 -9.66
C GLU A 184 -15.93 12.90 -8.25
N LYS A 185 -16.59 11.93 -7.62
CA LYS A 185 -17.22 12.14 -6.30
C LYS A 185 -16.31 11.80 -5.13
N ILE A 186 -15.36 10.90 -5.31
CA ILE A 186 -14.58 10.33 -4.19
C ILE A 186 -13.09 10.44 -4.46
N LEU A 187 -12.57 9.75 -5.48
CA LEU A 187 -11.14 9.53 -5.59
C LEU A 187 -10.36 10.83 -5.85
N GLU A 188 -10.80 11.64 -6.80
CA GLU A 188 -10.18 12.94 -7.10
C GLU A 188 -10.31 13.94 -5.94
N PRO A 189 -11.53 14.26 -5.43
CA PRO A 189 -11.67 15.28 -4.40
C PRO A 189 -11.13 14.86 -3.03
N MET A 190 -11.25 13.58 -2.65
CA MET A 190 -10.88 13.12 -1.30
C MET A 190 -9.45 12.61 -1.24
N LEU A 191 -9.01 11.80 -2.21
CA LEU A 191 -7.70 11.14 -2.16
C LEU A 191 -6.62 11.90 -2.93
N LYS A 192 -7.00 12.84 -3.81
CA LYS A 192 -6.07 13.58 -4.69
C LYS A 192 -5.11 12.65 -5.40
N GLU A 193 -5.67 11.58 -5.96
CA GLU A 193 -4.93 10.50 -6.58
C GLU A 193 -4.07 10.98 -7.77
N THR A 194 -2.98 10.26 -8.02
CA THR A 194 -2.20 10.36 -9.25
C THR A 194 -2.48 9.12 -10.10
N VAL A 195 -2.98 9.33 -11.31
CA VAL A 195 -3.31 8.24 -12.23
C VAL A 195 -2.04 7.67 -12.86
N MET A 196 -1.88 6.36 -12.74
CA MET A 196 -0.76 5.61 -13.29
C MET A 196 -1.26 4.70 -14.42
N PRO A 197 -0.66 4.77 -15.62
CA PRO A 197 -1.07 3.94 -16.74
C PRO A 197 -0.71 2.48 -16.49
N LEU A 198 -1.60 1.57 -16.88
CA LEU A 198 -1.27 0.14 -16.96
C LEU A 198 -0.50 -0.13 -18.25
N THR A 199 0.64 -0.82 -18.14
CA THR A 199 1.38 -1.28 -19.33
C THR A 199 0.73 -2.56 -19.88
N SER A 200 1.01 -2.90 -21.15
CA SER A 200 0.41 -4.07 -21.81
C SER A 200 0.69 -5.41 -21.13
N SER A 201 1.77 -5.51 -20.36
CA SER A 201 2.16 -6.70 -19.61
C SER A 201 1.62 -6.70 -18.18
N CYS A 202 0.99 -5.60 -17.74
CA CYS A 202 0.39 -5.48 -16.42
C CYS A 202 -1.11 -5.80 -16.46
N TYR A 203 -1.62 -6.29 -15.34
CA TYR A 203 -3.04 -6.52 -15.12
C TYR A 203 -3.32 -6.46 -13.62
N LEU A 204 -4.47 -5.88 -13.29
CA LEU A 204 -4.86 -5.70 -11.89
C LEU A 204 -5.33 -6.99 -11.25
N PHE A 205 -6.12 -7.78 -11.99
CA PHE A 205 -6.69 -9.02 -11.50
C PHE A 205 -6.91 -10.01 -12.65
N ARG A 206 -6.54 -11.27 -12.43
CA ARG A 206 -6.95 -12.44 -13.22
C ARG A 206 -7.61 -13.43 -12.28
N SER A 207 -8.77 -13.93 -12.69
CA SER A 207 -9.43 -15.00 -11.95
C SER A 207 -8.50 -16.23 -11.93
N PRO A 208 -8.28 -16.84 -10.75
CA PRO A 208 -7.48 -18.06 -10.63
C PRO A 208 -8.01 -19.19 -11.52
N VAL A 209 -7.13 -19.88 -12.22
CA VAL A 209 -7.45 -21.11 -12.96
C VAL A 209 -7.03 -22.38 -12.22
N THR A 210 -6.05 -22.25 -11.33
CA THR A 210 -5.53 -23.33 -10.48
C THR A 210 -6.09 -23.26 -9.06
N ALA A 211 -5.97 -24.37 -8.32
CA ALA A 211 -6.25 -24.37 -6.90
C ALA A 211 -5.21 -23.52 -6.16
N VAL A 212 -5.66 -22.74 -5.18
CA VAL A 212 -4.79 -21.94 -4.32
C VAL A 212 -4.01 -22.90 -3.41
N THR A 213 -2.70 -22.96 -3.59
CA THR A 213 -1.80 -23.77 -2.73
C THR A 213 -1.07 -22.92 -1.70
N GLY A 214 -1.00 -21.61 -1.96
CA GLY A 214 -0.51 -20.57 -1.08
C GLY A 214 -0.75 -19.22 -1.76
N ALA A 215 -0.28 -18.15 -1.13
CA ALA A 215 -0.18 -16.86 -1.79
C ALA A 215 1.21 -16.30 -1.55
N THR A 216 1.78 -15.71 -2.58
CA THR A 216 3.06 -15.03 -2.50
C THR A 216 2.91 -13.65 -3.10
N LEU A 217 3.31 -12.64 -2.34
CA LEU A 217 3.39 -11.29 -2.83
C LEU A 217 4.84 -10.87 -3.05
N TYR A 218 5.10 -10.24 -4.19
CA TYR A 218 6.37 -9.63 -4.56
C TYR A 218 6.20 -8.13 -4.58
N SER A 219 7.08 -7.39 -3.91
CA SER A 219 7.16 -5.92 -3.96
C SER A 219 8.61 -5.53 -4.19
N LEU A 220 8.94 -5.21 -5.44
CA LEU A 220 10.31 -5.06 -5.91
C LEU A 220 10.55 -3.62 -6.39
N ASP A 221 11.61 -3.00 -5.89
CA ASP A 221 12.15 -1.74 -6.39
C ASP A 221 13.29 -2.06 -7.37
N LEU A 222 13.09 -1.69 -8.62
CA LEU A 222 14.01 -1.95 -9.72
C LEU A 222 14.64 -0.65 -10.17
N SER A 223 15.94 -0.69 -10.49
CA SER A 223 16.65 0.46 -11.05
C SER A 223 16.10 0.77 -12.44
N ASP A 224 15.51 1.95 -12.62
CA ASP A 224 15.04 2.45 -13.91
C ASP A 224 16.02 3.50 -14.44
N GLN A 225 17.14 3.02 -14.98
CA GLN A 225 18.19 3.86 -15.55
C GLN A 225 17.79 4.53 -16.88
N ARG A 226 16.52 4.37 -17.32
CA ARG A 226 16.03 4.83 -18.62
C ARG A 226 14.66 5.49 -18.43
N GLU A 227 14.66 6.69 -17.85
CA GLU A 227 13.50 7.48 -17.38
C GLU A 227 12.28 7.59 -18.31
N GLU A 228 12.37 7.22 -19.60
CA GLU A 228 11.33 7.54 -20.59
C GLU A 228 10.78 6.35 -21.40
N ASN A 229 11.26 5.12 -21.24
CA ASN A 229 10.78 4.03 -22.11
C ASN A 229 9.71 3.15 -21.45
N SER A 230 8.43 3.40 -21.78
CA SER A 230 7.29 2.53 -21.43
C SER A 230 7.52 1.05 -21.79
N ASP A 231 8.29 0.78 -22.85
CA ASP A 231 8.58 -0.57 -23.31
C ASP A 231 9.47 -1.32 -22.31
N ASN A 232 10.36 -0.62 -21.60
CA ASN A 232 11.20 -1.25 -20.57
C ASN A 232 10.35 -1.72 -19.38
N ARG A 233 9.38 -0.89 -18.96
CA ARG A 233 8.45 -1.23 -17.86
C ARG A 233 7.59 -2.44 -18.22
N ALA A 234 7.02 -2.44 -19.43
CA ALA A 234 6.26 -3.57 -19.96
C ALA A 234 7.12 -4.84 -20.07
N ALA A 235 8.37 -4.73 -20.52
CA ALA A 235 9.28 -5.85 -20.61
C ALA A 235 9.65 -6.44 -19.23
N MET A 236 9.86 -5.59 -18.22
CA MET A 236 10.12 -6.02 -16.84
C MET A 236 8.94 -6.79 -16.25
N ALA A 237 7.73 -6.20 -16.32
CA ALA A 237 6.51 -6.88 -15.90
C ALA A 237 6.33 -8.21 -16.64
N GLY A 238 6.51 -8.18 -17.97
CA GLY A 238 6.41 -9.36 -18.85
C GLY A 238 7.30 -10.51 -18.40
N ARG A 239 8.60 -10.26 -18.14
CA ARG A 239 9.55 -11.28 -17.68
C ARG A 239 9.08 -12.00 -16.42
N LEU A 240 8.60 -11.25 -15.42
CA LEU A 240 8.14 -11.86 -14.17
C LEU A 240 6.80 -12.58 -14.34
N THR A 241 5.87 -12.02 -15.11
CA THR A 241 4.61 -12.70 -15.41
C THR A 241 4.82 -13.99 -16.20
N ASP A 242 5.79 -14.02 -17.11
CA ASP A 242 6.14 -15.23 -17.88
C ASP A 242 6.73 -16.30 -16.96
N ALA A 243 7.57 -15.90 -15.99
CA ALA A 243 8.14 -16.81 -15.00
C ALA A 243 7.11 -17.34 -13.98
N LEU A 244 6.14 -16.51 -13.57
CA LEU A 244 5.06 -16.91 -12.66
C LEU A 244 3.93 -17.67 -13.38
N GLY A 245 3.78 -17.50 -14.69
CA GLY A 245 2.79 -18.20 -15.51
C GLY A 245 1.35 -17.94 -15.08
N GLU A 246 0.55 -19.01 -15.05
CA GLU A 246 -0.89 -18.96 -14.71
C GLU A 246 -1.17 -18.73 -13.22
N GLU A 247 -0.17 -18.84 -12.35
CA GLU A 247 -0.33 -18.61 -10.92
C GLU A 247 -0.39 -17.11 -10.57
N CYS A 248 0.10 -16.24 -11.47
CA CYS A 248 0.08 -14.81 -11.25
C CYS A 248 -1.32 -14.23 -11.49
N ILE A 249 -1.91 -13.69 -10.43
CA ILE A 249 -3.26 -13.13 -10.45
C ILE A 249 -3.28 -11.61 -10.48
N SER A 250 -2.16 -10.96 -10.15
CA SER A 250 -1.99 -9.52 -10.25
C SER A 250 -0.54 -9.21 -10.55
N CYS A 251 -0.30 -8.32 -11.51
CA CYS A 251 1.04 -7.80 -11.81
C CYS A 251 0.93 -6.36 -12.25
N VAL A 252 1.52 -5.45 -11.50
CA VAL A 252 1.55 -4.02 -11.82
C VAL A 252 2.96 -3.47 -11.71
N THR A 253 3.23 -2.45 -12.52
CA THR A 253 4.44 -1.65 -12.43
C THR A 253 4.12 -0.18 -12.50
N PHE A 254 4.77 0.65 -11.69
CA PHE A 254 4.62 2.10 -11.72
C PHE A 254 5.90 2.80 -11.20
N PRO A 255 6.20 4.02 -11.64
CA PRO A 255 7.32 4.79 -11.09
C PRO A 255 7.10 5.07 -9.59
N HIS A 256 8.15 4.96 -8.79
CA HIS A 256 8.09 5.27 -7.37
C HIS A 256 7.94 6.79 -7.17
N PRO A 257 6.90 7.29 -6.47
CA PRO A 257 6.58 8.72 -6.45
C PRO A 257 7.63 9.56 -5.72
N TRP A 258 8.40 8.95 -4.82
CA TRP A 258 9.42 9.63 -4.00
C TRP A 258 10.84 9.11 -4.23
N ARG A 259 11.10 8.32 -5.27
CA ARG A 259 12.44 7.83 -5.58
C ARG A 259 12.62 7.91 -7.09
N PRO A 260 13.29 8.95 -7.62
CA PRO A 260 13.52 9.06 -9.05
C PRO A 260 14.33 7.85 -9.52
N ASN A 261 14.12 7.42 -10.77
CA ASN A 261 14.78 6.25 -11.35
C ASN A 261 14.50 4.93 -10.63
N ILE A 262 13.42 4.83 -9.84
CA ILE A 262 12.97 3.57 -9.27
C ILE A 262 11.62 3.20 -9.87
N LEU A 263 11.57 2.02 -10.46
CA LEU A 263 10.33 1.38 -10.86
C LEU A 263 9.88 0.44 -9.75
N ARG A 264 8.66 0.63 -9.26
CA ARG A 264 8.01 -0.35 -8.40
C ARG A 264 7.35 -1.41 -9.27
N LEU A 265 7.66 -2.67 -9.00
CA LEU A 265 6.92 -3.83 -9.48
C LEU A 265 6.22 -4.49 -8.29
N MET A 266 4.94 -4.83 -8.46
CA MET A 266 4.19 -5.61 -7.50
C MET A 266 3.49 -6.77 -8.18
N CYS A 267 3.59 -7.96 -7.59
CA CYS A 267 2.91 -9.16 -8.09
C CYS A 267 2.30 -9.97 -6.98
N VAL A 268 1.20 -10.67 -7.29
CA VAL A 268 0.58 -11.67 -6.41
C VAL A 268 0.47 -12.97 -7.20
N SER A 269 1.01 -14.05 -6.63
CA SER A 269 0.95 -15.40 -7.18
C SER A 269 0.29 -16.37 -6.20
N LEU A 270 -0.36 -17.42 -6.72
CA LEU A 270 -1.05 -18.47 -5.96
C LEU A 270 -0.20 -19.71 -5.64
N GLY A 271 1.10 -19.58 -5.85
CA GLY A 271 2.11 -20.57 -5.51
C GLY A 271 3.27 -19.95 -4.76
N LEU A 272 4.17 -20.82 -4.31
CA LEU A 272 5.42 -20.42 -3.66
C LEU A 272 6.45 -19.95 -4.72
N PRO A 273 7.38 -19.03 -4.37
CA PRO A 273 8.46 -18.68 -5.26
C PRO A 273 9.27 -19.92 -5.64
N THR A 274 9.32 -20.21 -6.94
CA THR A 274 10.23 -21.23 -7.47
C THR A 274 11.62 -20.64 -7.65
N ARG A 275 12.64 -21.51 -7.77
CA ARG A 275 14.00 -21.07 -8.10
C ARG A 275 14.03 -20.25 -9.40
N GLY A 276 13.32 -20.68 -10.45
CA GLY A 276 13.31 -19.97 -11.73
C GLY A 276 12.71 -18.56 -11.62
N VAL A 277 11.69 -18.38 -10.78
CA VAL A 277 11.14 -17.05 -10.47
C VAL A 277 12.18 -16.16 -9.78
N LEU A 278 12.89 -16.68 -8.77
CA LEU A 278 13.91 -15.89 -8.06
C LEU A 278 15.15 -15.63 -8.93
N GLU A 279 15.52 -16.54 -9.84
CA GLU A 279 16.54 -16.29 -10.88
C GLU A 279 16.10 -15.17 -11.83
N THR A 280 14.82 -15.13 -12.18
CA THR A 280 14.24 -14.05 -12.99
C THR A 280 14.33 -12.73 -12.25
N VAL A 281 13.96 -12.68 -10.96
CA VAL A 281 14.10 -11.48 -10.11
C VAL A 281 15.57 -11.05 -10.00
N ALA A 282 16.51 -11.99 -9.84
CA ALA A 282 17.93 -11.70 -9.80
C ALA A 282 18.45 -11.03 -11.09
N ALA A 283 17.86 -11.34 -12.23
CA ALA A 283 18.20 -10.72 -13.51
C ALA A 283 17.62 -9.29 -13.69
N MET A 284 16.78 -8.79 -12.77
CA MET A 284 15.98 -7.56 -12.96
C MET A 284 16.60 -6.25 -12.44
N GLN A 285 17.91 -6.16 -12.21
CA GLN A 285 18.53 -4.95 -11.60
C GLN A 285 17.81 -4.51 -10.30
N LEU A 286 17.60 -5.49 -9.41
CA LEU A 286 16.91 -5.29 -8.14
C LEU A 286 17.73 -4.38 -7.21
N GLU A 287 17.16 -3.24 -6.83
CA GLU A 287 17.74 -2.31 -5.84
C GLU A 287 17.37 -2.75 -4.42
N SER A 288 16.09 -3.04 -4.22
CA SER A 288 15.54 -3.58 -2.98
C SER A 288 14.25 -4.33 -3.27
N GLY A 289 13.89 -5.33 -2.48
CA GLY A 289 12.60 -5.97 -2.64
C GLY A 289 12.18 -6.77 -1.43
N GLU A 290 10.89 -7.07 -1.38
CA GLU A 290 10.28 -7.88 -0.36
C GLU A 290 9.43 -8.98 -1.02
N VAL A 291 9.62 -10.21 -0.55
CA VAL A 291 8.75 -11.33 -0.87
C VAL A 291 8.03 -11.76 0.41
N PHE A 292 6.72 -11.80 0.34
CA PHE A 292 5.86 -12.22 1.43
C PHE A 292 5.24 -13.57 1.08
N CYS A 293 5.40 -14.53 1.99
CA CYS A 293 4.86 -15.88 1.88
C CYS A 293 4.57 -16.40 3.29
N ASP A 294 3.96 -17.58 3.40
CA ASP A 294 3.67 -18.19 4.71
C ASP A 294 4.95 -18.53 5.49
N ASP A 295 4.82 -18.60 6.83
CA ASP A 295 5.94 -18.85 7.75
C ASP A 295 6.75 -20.11 7.39
N ILE A 296 6.08 -21.18 6.97
CA ILE A 296 6.71 -22.47 6.66
C ILE A 296 7.62 -22.31 5.44
N SER A 297 7.18 -21.54 4.45
CA SER A 297 7.87 -21.32 3.19
C SER A 297 9.03 -20.33 3.27
N THR A 298 9.03 -19.40 4.24
CA THR A 298 10.06 -18.34 4.32
C THR A 298 11.49 -18.86 4.32
N LYS A 299 11.77 -19.93 5.07
CA LYS A 299 13.13 -20.48 5.19
C LYS A 299 13.63 -20.96 3.82
N LEU A 300 12.80 -21.70 3.09
CA LEU A 300 13.13 -22.21 1.77
C LEU A 300 13.36 -21.06 0.79
N VAL A 301 12.47 -20.06 0.77
CA VAL A 301 12.59 -18.90 -0.13
C VAL A 301 13.85 -18.10 0.17
N ARG A 302 14.23 -17.92 1.45
CA ARG A 302 15.50 -17.28 1.85
C ARG A 302 16.71 -18.05 1.36
N GLU A 303 16.73 -19.37 1.52
CA GLU A 303 17.83 -20.21 1.05
C GLU A 303 17.99 -20.11 -0.47
N ILE A 304 16.89 -20.15 -1.23
CA ILE A 304 16.94 -19.99 -2.69
C ILE A 304 17.41 -18.57 -3.07
N ALA A 305 16.88 -17.53 -2.40
CA ALA A 305 17.29 -16.14 -2.64
C ALA A 305 18.79 -15.92 -2.40
N GLN A 306 19.36 -16.56 -1.37
CA GLN A 306 20.80 -16.56 -1.13
C GLN A 306 21.58 -17.28 -2.24
N GLN A 307 21.11 -18.45 -2.67
CA GLN A 307 21.76 -19.23 -3.72
C GLN A 307 21.79 -18.52 -5.08
N VAL A 308 20.76 -17.74 -5.40
CA VAL A 308 20.69 -16.95 -6.65
C VAL A 308 21.31 -15.55 -6.51
N GLY A 309 21.90 -15.23 -5.35
CA GLY A 309 22.70 -14.02 -5.15
C GLY A 309 21.93 -12.74 -4.81
N ILE A 310 20.64 -12.83 -4.46
CA ILE A 310 19.80 -11.67 -4.09
C ILE A 310 19.44 -11.59 -2.61
N GLY A 311 19.97 -12.50 -1.78
CA GLY A 311 19.63 -12.54 -0.34
C GLY A 311 19.99 -11.26 0.46
N ALA A 312 20.83 -10.39 -0.08
CA ALA A 312 21.17 -9.10 0.54
C ALA A 312 20.21 -7.95 0.14
N THR A 313 19.56 -8.06 -1.02
CA THR A 313 18.64 -7.04 -1.58
C THR A 313 17.18 -7.43 -1.43
N LEU A 314 16.89 -8.73 -1.31
CA LEU A 314 15.55 -9.27 -1.16
C LEU A 314 15.30 -9.73 0.27
N VAL A 315 14.39 -9.05 0.95
CA VAL A 315 13.88 -9.46 2.26
C VAL A 315 12.75 -10.46 2.04
N VAL A 316 12.77 -11.57 2.79
CA VAL A 316 11.68 -12.55 2.77
C VAL A 316 10.96 -12.47 4.12
N ASN A 317 9.70 -12.05 4.09
CA ASN A 317 8.88 -11.75 5.25
C ASN A 317 7.69 -12.71 5.36
N ALA A 318 7.30 -13.01 6.60
CA ALA A 318 6.02 -13.67 6.93
C ALA A 318 5.30 -12.96 8.09
N SER A 319 5.69 -11.71 8.38
CA SER A 319 5.05 -10.93 9.44
C SER A 319 3.56 -10.74 9.13
N GLU A 320 2.70 -10.94 10.12
CA GLU A 320 1.27 -10.64 10.01
C GLU A 320 1.00 -9.13 9.91
N HIS A 321 1.93 -8.31 10.41
CA HIS A 321 1.78 -6.86 10.45
C HIS A 321 2.23 -6.19 9.16
N VAL A 322 3.34 -6.66 8.56
CA VAL A 322 3.85 -6.18 7.27
C VAL A 322 3.77 -7.35 6.31
N GLY A 323 2.93 -7.25 5.28
CA GLY A 323 2.68 -8.36 4.39
C GLY A 323 1.46 -8.18 3.52
N TYR A 324 0.63 -9.19 3.44
CA TYR A 324 -0.55 -9.15 2.62
C TYR A 324 -1.73 -9.80 3.34
N TRP A 325 -2.94 -9.37 3.00
CA TRP A 325 -4.15 -10.10 3.35
C TRP A 325 -4.74 -10.61 2.07
N PHE A 326 -4.78 -11.93 1.94
CA PHE A 326 -5.34 -12.59 0.78
C PHE A 326 -6.67 -13.21 1.16
N HIS A 327 -7.73 -12.82 0.46
CA HIS A 327 -9.05 -13.29 0.84
C HIS A 327 -9.25 -14.76 0.46
N ASP A 328 -9.68 -15.61 1.41
CA ASP A 328 -9.82 -17.07 1.23
C ASP A 328 -10.66 -17.46 -0.01
N ARG A 329 -11.68 -16.65 -0.30
CA ARG A 329 -12.60 -16.84 -1.44
C ARG A 329 -12.14 -16.24 -2.76
N VAL A 330 -10.87 -15.81 -2.91
CA VAL A 330 -10.38 -15.26 -4.19
C VAL A 330 -10.61 -16.22 -5.36
N ALA A 331 -10.41 -17.52 -5.13
CA ALA A 331 -10.63 -18.55 -6.15
C ALA A 331 -12.09 -18.64 -6.65
N GLU A 332 -13.04 -18.05 -5.93
CA GLU A 332 -14.46 -18.03 -6.29
C GLU A 332 -14.85 -16.78 -7.09
N LEU A 333 -13.96 -15.78 -7.20
CA LEU A 333 -14.28 -14.53 -7.89
C LEU A 333 -14.44 -14.73 -9.40
N ARG A 334 -15.57 -14.30 -9.95
CA ARG A 334 -15.89 -14.43 -11.37
C ARG A 334 -16.31 -13.09 -11.98
N PRO A 335 -15.84 -12.76 -13.19
CA PRO A 335 -16.32 -11.59 -13.89
C PRO A 335 -17.80 -11.78 -14.30
N THR A 336 -18.59 -10.73 -14.19
CA THR A 336 -19.87 -10.58 -14.89
C THR A 336 -19.66 -9.80 -16.17
N LYS A 337 -20.44 -10.15 -17.19
CA LYS A 337 -20.48 -9.43 -18.47
C LYS A 337 -20.98 -8.01 -18.31
#